data_AF-A0A1D1ZIU9-F1
#
_entry.id   AF-A0A1D1ZIU9-F1
#
_cell.length_a   1.000
_cell.length_b   1.000
_cell.length_c   1.000
_cell.angle_alpha   90.00
_cell.angle_beta   90.00
_cell.angle_gamma   90.00
#
_symmetry.space_group_name_H-M   'P 1'
#
loop_
_entity.id
_entity.type
_entity.pdbx_description
1 polymer ?
#
loop_
_entity_poly.entity_id
_entity_poly.type
_entity_poly.pdbx_seq_one_letter_code
_entity_poly.pdbx_strand_id
1 'polypeptide(L)'
;MTPFPFSSFKTPSSPLPSPFFSSFPLSPSLFPYSWRSTITLSFLLLLFFLPFCPSSLASSPSQAALDALQKRIGYTFKSPGLLRRAVTHPSYSRDNYRPLGVLGLHAVRAVVSLRALAADPDASPGDLARRVADDTDGDACAADGLGLRLQALVRVAARTNASAPVVLCGAFRAVLGAVALDAGDVDACGDVFRRVHARGVGRGGAVSAAW
;
A
#
# COMPACT_ATOMS: atom_id res chain seq x y z
N MET A 1 -36.45 16.87 24.92
CA MET A 1 -36.07 18.20 24.42
C MET A 1 -36.10 19.18 25.58
N THR A 2 -34.94 19.47 26.14
CA THR A 2 -34.70 20.50 27.17
C THR A 2 -33.39 21.20 26.79
N PRO A 3 -33.30 22.54 26.82
CA PRO A 3 -32.22 23.27 26.15
C PRO A 3 -30.97 23.40 27.02
N PHE A 4 -29.82 23.50 26.34
CA PHE A 4 -28.51 23.85 26.90
C PHE A 4 -28.45 25.29 27.40
N PRO A 5 -27.74 25.60 28.49
CA PRO A 5 -27.29 26.96 28.77
C PRO A 5 -25.92 27.25 28.13
N PHE A 6 -25.89 28.31 27.34
CA PHE A 6 -24.69 28.96 26.78
C PHE A 6 -23.86 29.59 27.92
N SER A 7 -22.55 29.33 27.94
CA SER A 7 -21.61 30.08 28.77
C SER A 7 -20.75 30.98 27.89
N SER A 8 -21.01 32.29 27.97
CA SER A 8 -20.22 33.35 27.34
C SER A 8 -18.88 33.53 28.07
N PHE A 9 -17.76 33.41 27.35
CA PHE A 9 -16.45 33.84 27.85
C PHE A 9 -15.77 34.82 26.88
N LYS A 10 -15.96 36.09 27.24
CA LYS A 10 -15.10 37.28 27.15
C LYS A 10 -13.75 37.15 26.41
N THR A 11 -13.65 37.86 25.29
CA THR A 11 -12.40 38.22 24.59
C THR A 11 -11.67 39.35 25.30
N PRO A 12 -10.35 39.26 25.54
CA PRO A 12 -9.55 40.41 25.94
C PRO A 12 -9.00 41.18 24.73
N SER A 13 -9.34 42.46 24.69
CA SER A 13 -8.80 43.50 23.82
C SER A 13 -7.49 44.06 24.39
N SER A 14 -6.42 44.13 23.59
CA SER A 14 -5.27 44.99 23.86
C SER A 14 -4.94 45.84 22.62
N PRO A 15 -4.59 47.13 22.80
CA PRO A 15 -4.42 48.08 21.70
C PRO A 15 -2.99 48.06 21.12
N LEU A 16 -2.91 48.26 19.80
CA LEU A 16 -1.68 48.55 19.06
C LEU A 16 -1.37 50.06 19.11
N PRO A 17 -0.10 50.48 19.30
CA PRO A 17 0.30 51.86 19.07
C PRO A 17 0.59 52.17 17.59
N SER A 18 0.18 53.36 17.18
CA SER A 18 0.25 53.98 15.86
C SER A 18 1.63 54.61 15.54
N PRO A 19 1.88 55.06 14.29
CA PRO A 19 3.21 55.27 13.73
C PRO A 19 3.74 56.69 13.95
N PHE A 20 5.07 56.84 13.98
CA PHE A 20 5.74 58.14 13.90
C PHE A 20 6.67 58.23 12.69
N PHE A 21 6.48 59.34 11.99
CA PHE A 21 7.15 59.86 10.80
C PHE A 21 8.66 60.05 10.98
N SER A 22 9.43 59.93 9.89
CA SER A 22 10.11 61.12 9.33
C SER A 22 10.72 60.82 7.96
N SER A 23 10.40 61.72 7.04
CA SER A 23 10.96 61.84 5.70
C SER A 23 12.39 62.38 5.75
N PHE A 24 13.26 61.90 4.87
CA PHE A 24 14.46 62.65 4.44
C PHE A 24 14.56 62.65 2.90
N PRO A 25 14.96 63.78 2.28
CA PRO A 25 14.83 64.00 0.84
C PRO A 25 16.13 63.71 0.05
N LEU A 26 15.94 63.47 -1.26
CA LEU A 26 16.71 63.91 -2.46
C LEU A 26 18.19 64.33 -2.24
N SER A 27 19.18 63.87 -3.01
CA SER A 27 19.30 63.99 -4.49
C SER A 27 20.71 63.48 -4.95
N PRO A 28 21.03 63.49 -6.26
CA PRO A 28 21.94 62.55 -6.91
C PRO A 28 23.39 63.03 -7.06
N SER A 29 24.32 62.10 -7.26
CA SER A 29 25.61 62.38 -7.86
C SER A 29 26.07 61.27 -8.80
N LEU A 30 26.14 61.69 -10.06
CA LEU A 30 26.92 61.18 -11.18
C LEU A 30 28.24 60.51 -10.78
N PHE A 31 28.49 59.30 -11.26
CA PHE A 31 29.82 58.92 -11.78
C PHE A 31 29.65 57.90 -12.91
N PRO A 32 30.14 58.19 -14.13
CA PRO A 32 30.29 57.20 -15.18
C PRO A 32 31.62 56.49 -14.96
N TYR A 33 31.70 55.16 -15.01
CA TYR A 33 32.94 54.52 -15.45
C TYR A 33 32.69 53.10 -15.92
N SER A 34 32.78 52.95 -17.24
CA SER A 34 32.89 51.69 -17.94
C SER A 34 34.19 51.02 -17.50
N TRP A 35 34.11 49.80 -16.97
CA TRP A 35 35.25 48.89 -17.01
C TRP A 35 34.78 47.47 -17.25
N ARG A 36 35.34 46.92 -18.33
CA ARG A 36 35.18 45.55 -18.82
C ARG A 36 35.58 44.58 -17.71
N SER A 37 34.72 43.61 -17.41
CA SER A 37 35.11 42.40 -16.68
C SER A 37 34.15 41.27 -17.02
N THR A 38 34.31 40.74 -18.24
CA THR A 38 33.87 39.41 -18.63
C THR A 38 34.72 38.36 -17.92
N ILE A 39 34.53 38.15 -16.62
CA ILE A 39 34.94 36.94 -15.89
C ILE A 39 33.99 36.85 -14.69
N THR A 40 33.05 35.90 -14.72
CA THR A 40 32.33 35.31 -13.55
C THR A 40 31.16 34.40 -13.98
N LEU A 41 30.95 34.15 -15.28
CA LEU A 41 29.92 33.18 -15.73
C LEU A 41 30.43 31.75 -15.96
N SER A 42 31.72 31.47 -15.72
CA SER A 42 32.30 30.13 -15.96
C SER A 42 32.63 29.32 -14.69
N PHE A 43 32.39 29.86 -13.48
CA PHE A 43 32.68 29.14 -12.22
C PHE A 43 31.42 28.71 -11.46
N LEU A 44 30.22 29.13 -11.89
CA LEU A 44 28.94 28.71 -11.31
C LEU A 44 28.27 27.57 -12.08
N LEU A 45 28.98 26.89 -12.98
CA LEU A 45 28.48 25.75 -13.77
C LEU A 45 29.13 24.41 -13.38
N LEU A 46 30.04 24.41 -12.39
CA LEU A 46 30.76 23.22 -11.91
C LEU A 46 30.21 22.63 -10.60
N LEU A 47 29.20 23.25 -9.99
CA LEU A 47 28.42 22.65 -8.88
C LEU A 47 27.19 21.86 -9.38
N PHE A 48 26.94 21.80 -10.69
CA PHE A 48 25.81 21.05 -11.27
C PHE A 48 26.13 19.57 -11.53
N PHE A 49 27.37 19.14 -11.31
CA PHE A 49 27.82 17.75 -11.46
C PHE A 49 28.17 17.09 -10.12
N LEU A 50 27.37 17.33 -9.08
CA LEU A 50 27.33 16.32 -8.02
C LEU A 50 26.68 15.07 -8.63
N PRO A 51 27.32 13.90 -8.59
CA PRO A 51 26.65 12.67 -8.95
C PRO A 51 25.52 12.53 -7.93
N PHE A 52 24.29 12.61 -8.42
CA PHE A 52 23.11 12.34 -7.62
C PHE A 52 23.30 10.94 -7.05
N CYS A 53 23.71 10.87 -5.79
CA CYS A 53 23.94 9.60 -5.11
C CYS A 53 22.58 8.89 -5.14
N PRO A 54 22.44 7.73 -5.82
CA PRO A 54 21.16 7.08 -5.88
C PRO A 54 20.86 6.60 -4.46
N SER A 55 19.96 7.31 -3.79
CA SER A 55 19.19 6.77 -2.68
C SER A 55 18.81 5.35 -3.03
N SER A 56 19.31 4.39 -2.24
CA SER A 56 19.06 2.94 -2.32
C SER A 56 17.90 2.60 -3.27
N LEU A 57 18.23 2.09 -4.45
CA LEU A 57 17.27 1.59 -5.43
C LEU A 57 16.45 0.49 -4.75
N ALA A 58 15.33 0.86 -4.14
CA ALA A 58 14.35 -0.09 -3.68
C ALA A 58 13.88 -0.85 -4.92
N SER A 59 14.46 -2.05 -5.12
CA SER A 59 14.33 -2.79 -6.35
C SER A 59 12.85 -3.05 -6.65
N SER A 60 12.38 -2.54 -7.77
CA SER A 60 11.05 -2.90 -8.26
C SER A 60 11.10 -4.36 -8.73
N PRO A 61 10.07 -5.17 -8.48
CA PRO A 61 10.05 -6.56 -8.89
C PRO A 61 10.22 -6.63 -10.41
N SER A 62 11.14 -7.48 -10.87
CA SER A 62 11.38 -7.65 -12.30
C SER A 62 10.14 -8.25 -12.98
N GLN A 63 9.94 -7.95 -14.26
CA GLN A 63 8.82 -8.49 -15.02
C GLN A 63 8.82 -10.03 -15.00
N ALA A 64 9.99 -10.66 -15.12
CA ALA A 64 10.13 -12.11 -15.02
C ALA A 64 9.66 -12.68 -13.66
N ALA A 65 9.88 -11.95 -12.56
CA ALA A 65 9.44 -12.38 -11.24
C ALA A 65 7.91 -12.30 -11.09
N LEU A 66 7.28 -11.30 -11.70
CA LEU A 66 5.83 -11.19 -11.78
C LEU A 66 5.23 -12.29 -12.67
N ASP A 67 5.85 -12.59 -13.81
CA ASP A 67 5.42 -13.70 -14.68
C ASP A 67 5.53 -15.05 -13.98
N ALA A 68 6.58 -15.24 -13.17
CA ALA A 68 6.69 -16.42 -12.32
C ALA A 68 5.59 -16.48 -11.25
N LEU A 69 5.16 -15.35 -10.68
CA LEU A 69 4.02 -15.31 -9.76
C LEU A 69 2.73 -15.71 -10.47
N GLN A 70 2.46 -15.17 -11.66
CA GLN A 70 1.30 -15.52 -12.49
C GLN A 70 1.21 -17.04 -12.75
N LYS A 71 2.35 -17.67 -13.05
CA LYS A 71 2.44 -19.13 -13.20
C LYS A 71 2.12 -19.88 -11.91
N ARG A 72 2.61 -19.42 -10.75
CA ARG A 72 2.34 -20.06 -9.45
C ARG A 72 0.86 -20.00 -9.06
N ILE A 73 0.22 -18.85 -9.28
CA ILE A 73 -1.21 -18.67 -8.99
C ILE A 73 -2.11 -19.31 -10.07
N GLY A 74 -1.56 -19.58 -11.26
CA GLY A 74 -2.30 -20.13 -12.39
C GLY A 74 -3.33 -19.15 -12.96
N TYR A 75 -2.99 -17.86 -12.98
CA TYR A 75 -3.81 -16.78 -13.52
C TYR A 75 -2.92 -15.80 -14.30
N THR A 76 -3.32 -15.46 -15.52
CA THR A 76 -2.62 -14.49 -16.36
C THR A 76 -3.40 -13.19 -16.36
N PHE A 77 -2.80 -12.12 -15.85
CA PHE A 77 -3.42 -10.81 -15.77
C PHE A 77 -3.55 -10.17 -17.15
N LYS A 78 -4.76 -9.67 -17.46
CA LYS A 78 -5.01 -8.79 -18.61
C LYS A 78 -4.33 -7.44 -18.39
N SER A 79 -4.33 -6.97 -17.14
CA SER A 79 -3.72 -5.71 -16.71
C SER A 79 -2.57 -5.95 -15.73
N PRO A 80 -1.30 -6.09 -16.21
CA PRO A 80 -0.15 -6.32 -15.34
C PRO A 80 0.08 -5.25 -14.25
N GLY A 81 -0.47 -4.05 -14.46
CA GLY A 81 -0.48 -2.98 -13.46
C GLY A 81 -1.20 -3.35 -12.17
N LEU A 82 -2.27 -4.14 -12.24
CA LEU A 82 -3.00 -4.62 -11.06
C LEU A 82 -2.13 -5.54 -10.20
N LEU A 83 -1.40 -6.46 -10.83
CA LEU A 83 -0.48 -7.35 -10.12
C LEU A 83 0.66 -6.55 -9.45
N ARG A 84 1.24 -5.57 -10.15
CA ARG A 84 2.26 -4.67 -9.57
C ARG A 84 1.74 -3.91 -8.35
N ARG A 85 0.50 -3.40 -8.43
CA ARG A 85 -0.16 -2.70 -7.32
C ARG A 85 -0.42 -3.65 -6.15
N ALA A 86 -0.85 -4.88 -6.41
CA ALA A 86 -1.10 -5.91 -5.40
C ALA A 86 0.15 -6.29 -4.58
N VAL A 87 1.35 -6.16 -5.17
CA VAL A 87 2.63 -6.37 -4.47
C VAL A 87 3.31 -5.07 -4.03
N THR A 88 2.56 -3.97 -3.89
CA THR A 88 3.11 -2.67 -3.43
C THR A 88 2.55 -2.30 -2.07
N HIS A 89 3.40 -2.24 -1.03
CA HIS A 89 2.99 -1.89 0.33
C HIS A 89 2.70 -0.38 0.47
N PRO A 90 1.76 0.04 1.33
CA PRO A 90 1.46 1.46 1.63
C PRO A 90 2.65 2.29 2.12
N SER A 91 3.69 1.67 2.69
CA SER A 91 4.93 2.39 3.02
C SER A 91 5.79 2.73 1.81
N TYR A 92 5.60 2.04 0.69
CA TYR A 92 6.34 2.26 -0.55
C TYR A 92 5.65 3.29 -1.45
N SER A 93 4.32 3.23 -1.59
CA SER A 93 3.56 4.11 -2.49
C SER A 93 2.14 4.40 -2.00
N ARG A 94 1.59 5.55 -2.41
CA ARG A 94 0.16 5.87 -2.25
C ARG A 94 -0.73 4.95 -3.08
N ASP A 95 -0.25 4.55 -4.26
CA ASP A 95 -0.88 3.50 -5.04
C ASP A 95 -0.36 2.14 -4.55
N ASN A 96 -1.17 1.46 -3.73
CA ASN A 96 -0.77 0.27 -2.98
C ASN A 96 -1.88 -0.77 -2.90
N TYR A 97 -1.53 -1.89 -2.29
CA TYR A 97 -2.35 -3.08 -2.24
C TYR A 97 -3.57 -2.98 -1.31
N ARG A 98 -3.67 -1.98 -0.41
CA ARG A 98 -4.73 -1.95 0.64
C ARG A 98 -6.15 -2.09 0.07
N PRO A 99 -6.57 -1.32 -0.95
CA PRO A 99 -7.94 -1.45 -1.47
C PRO A 99 -8.21 -2.81 -2.12
N LEU A 100 -7.22 -3.34 -2.85
CA LEU A 100 -7.30 -4.68 -3.43
C LEU A 100 -7.37 -5.76 -2.34
N GLY A 101 -6.64 -5.56 -1.23
CA GLY A 101 -6.65 -6.47 -0.08
C GLY A 101 -8.00 -6.53 0.62
N VAL A 102 -8.74 -5.41 0.68
CA VAL A 102 -10.12 -5.38 1.20
C VAL A 102 -11.04 -6.21 0.30
N LEU A 103 -10.99 -5.98 -1.02
CA LEU A 103 -11.78 -6.76 -1.97
C LEU A 103 -11.46 -8.26 -1.88
N GLY A 104 -10.17 -8.61 -1.86
CA GLY A 104 -9.73 -10.00 -1.76
C GLY A 104 -10.15 -10.67 -0.45
N LEU A 105 -10.09 -9.96 0.68
CA LEU A 105 -10.58 -10.47 1.96
C LEU A 105 -12.06 -10.88 1.87
N HIS A 106 -12.90 -10.00 1.35
CA HIS A 106 -14.33 -10.29 1.24
C HIS A 106 -14.62 -11.40 0.22
N ALA A 107 -13.95 -11.39 -0.93
CA ALA A 107 -14.10 -12.42 -1.94
C ALA A 107 -13.73 -13.82 -1.42
N VAL A 108 -12.57 -13.95 -0.75
CA VAL A 108 -12.14 -15.24 -0.19
C VAL A 108 -13.09 -15.71 0.92
N ARG A 109 -13.51 -14.82 1.82
CA ARG A 109 -14.47 -15.19 2.87
C ARG A 109 -15.79 -15.67 2.30
N ALA A 110 -16.29 -15.03 1.23
CA ALA A 110 -17.49 -15.50 0.54
C ALA A 110 -17.29 -16.91 -0.05
N VAL A 111 -16.15 -17.15 -0.71
CA VAL A 111 -15.80 -18.47 -1.29
C VAL A 111 -15.69 -19.55 -0.20
N VAL A 112 -15.03 -19.27 0.92
CA VAL A 112 -14.88 -20.22 2.03
C VAL A 112 -16.23 -20.49 2.68
N SER A 113 -17.03 -19.45 2.95
CA SER A 113 -18.39 -19.61 3.49
C SER A 113 -19.28 -20.47 2.59
N LEU A 114 -19.25 -20.21 1.28
CA LEU A 114 -20.04 -20.95 0.30
C LEU A 114 -19.69 -22.45 0.33
N ARG A 115 -18.39 -22.78 0.41
CA ARG A 115 -17.96 -24.18 0.48
C ARG A 115 -18.28 -24.84 1.81
N ALA A 116 -18.08 -24.13 2.91
CA ALA A 116 -18.40 -24.65 4.23
C ALA A 116 -19.88 -25.01 4.32
N LEU A 117 -20.78 -24.14 3.83
CA LEU A 117 -22.23 -24.42 3.79
C LEU A 117 -22.62 -25.48 2.77
N ALA A 118 -21.90 -25.59 1.64
CA ALA A 118 -22.13 -26.68 0.69
C ALA A 118 -21.74 -28.05 1.27
N ALA A 119 -20.73 -28.10 2.15
CA ALA A 119 -20.29 -29.32 2.81
C ALA A 119 -21.11 -29.66 4.06
N ASP A 120 -21.55 -28.65 4.80
CA ASP A 120 -22.36 -28.77 6.02
C ASP A 120 -23.47 -27.71 6.03
N PRO A 121 -24.64 -28.00 5.42
CA PRO A 121 -25.76 -27.05 5.34
C PRO A 121 -26.35 -26.68 6.70
N ASP A 122 -26.15 -27.52 7.71
CA ASP A 122 -26.69 -27.35 9.07
C ASP A 122 -25.68 -26.67 10.01
N ALA A 123 -24.53 -26.21 9.50
CA ALA A 123 -23.49 -25.57 10.28
C ALA A 123 -24.02 -24.35 11.04
N SER A 124 -23.67 -24.24 12.34
CA SER A 124 -24.04 -23.08 13.13
C SER A 124 -23.33 -21.82 12.62
N PRO A 125 -23.92 -20.62 12.78
CA PRO A 125 -23.25 -19.36 12.40
C PRO A 125 -21.88 -19.17 13.06
N GLY A 126 -21.72 -19.66 14.29
CA GLY A 126 -20.45 -19.58 15.03
C GLY A 126 -19.37 -20.51 14.46
N ASP A 127 -19.75 -21.74 14.07
CA ASP A 127 -18.81 -22.69 13.48
C ASP A 127 -18.40 -22.25 12.07
N LEU A 128 -19.35 -21.73 11.28
CA LEU A 128 -19.07 -21.13 9.98
C LEU A 128 -18.08 -19.96 10.11
N ALA A 129 -18.35 -19.02 11.03
CA ALA A 129 -17.47 -17.88 11.25
C ALA A 129 -16.06 -18.30 11.70
N ARG A 130 -15.95 -19.32 12.56
CA ARG A 130 -14.66 -19.86 13.01
C ARG A 130 -13.88 -20.46 11.85
N ARG A 131 -14.50 -21.37 11.06
CA ARG A 131 -13.87 -21.97 9.88
C ARG A 131 -13.38 -20.93 8.88
N VAL A 132 -14.21 -19.92 8.60
CA VAL A 132 -13.84 -18.82 7.71
C VAL A 132 -12.66 -18.03 8.25
N ALA A 133 -12.60 -17.76 9.56
CA ALA A 133 -11.47 -17.07 10.17
C ALA A 133 -10.19 -17.92 10.09
N ASP A 134 -10.28 -19.21 10.41
CA ASP A 134 -9.14 -20.13 10.41
C ASP A 134 -8.47 -20.23 9.03
N ASP A 135 -9.26 -20.23 7.95
CA ASP A 135 -8.74 -20.33 6.58
C ASP A 135 -8.26 -18.98 6.01
N THR A 136 -8.82 -17.85 6.48
CA THR A 136 -8.62 -16.55 5.82
C THR A 136 -7.80 -15.55 6.61
N ASP A 137 -7.60 -15.74 7.91
CA ASP A 137 -6.90 -14.82 8.80
C ASP A 137 -5.56 -15.37 9.33
N GLY A 138 -4.84 -14.50 10.05
CA GLY A 138 -3.66 -14.85 10.83
C GLY A 138 -2.57 -15.58 10.04
N ASP A 139 -2.12 -16.69 10.62
CA ASP A 139 -0.97 -17.46 10.16
C ASP A 139 -1.25 -18.25 8.87
N ALA A 140 -2.50 -18.65 8.63
CA ALA A 140 -2.88 -19.36 7.40
C ALA A 140 -2.68 -18.45 6.18
N CYS A 141 -3.25 -17.26 6.24
CA CYS A 141 -3.10 -16.24 5.20
C CYS A 141 -1.64 -15.82 4.97
N ALA A 142 -0.85 -15.67 6.04
CA ALA A 142 0.57 -15.37 5.92
C ALA A 142 1.37 -16.53 5.32
N ALA A 143 1.04 -17.78 5.67
CA ALA A 143 1.67 -18.98 5.12
C ALA A 143 1.39 -19.12 3.61
N ASP A 144 0.17 -18.83 3.16
CA ASP A 144 -0.16 -18.81 1.73
C ASP A 144 0.67 -17.76 0.97
N GLY A 145 0.81 -16.56 1.55
CA GLY A 145 1.68 -15.52 1.00
C GLY A 145 3.16 -15.96 0.93
N LEU A 146 3.64 -16.68 1.94
CA LEU A 146 4.99 -17.26 1.96
C LEU A 146 5.16 -18.36 0.88
N GLY A 147 4.16 -19.23 0.71
CA GLY A 147 4.14 -20.27 -0.32
C GLY A 147 4.21 -19.70 -1.74
N LEU A 148 3.63 -18.52 -1.95
CA LEU A 148 3.74 -17.77 -3.20
C LEU A 148 5.05 -16.98 -3.36
N ARG A 149 5.93 -17.02 -2.35
CA ARG A 149 7.19 -16.28 -2.26
C ARG A 149 7.00 -14.76 -2.33
N LEU A 150 5.92 -14.24 -1.75
CA LEU A 150 5.61 -12.81 -1.81
C LEU A 150 6.65 -11.93 -1.08
N GLN A 151 7.37 -12.47 -0.09
CA GLN A 151 8.44 -11.74 0.61
C GLN A 151 9.52 -11.17 -0.31
N ALA A 152 9.76 -11.81 -1.47
CA ALA A 152 10.75 -11.36 -2.46
C ALA A 152 10.15 -10.42 -3.51
N LEU A 153 8.83 -10.25 -3.54
CA LEU A 153 8.10 -9.47 -4.56
C LEU A 153 7.48 -8.20 -3.99
N VAL A 154 7.12 -8.21 -2.71
CA VAL A 154 6.45 -7.07 -2.08
C VAL A 154 7.42 -5.91 -1.95
N ARG A 155 7.04 -4.78 -2.54
CA ARG A 155 7.78 -3.52 -2.46
C ARG A 155 7.46 -2.84 -1.16
N VAL A 156 8.48 -2.59 -0.36
CA VAL A 156 8.38 -1.97 0.96
C VAL A 156 9.41 -0.85 1.10
N ALA A 157 9.15 0.14 1.95
CA ALA A 157 10.18 1.11 2.34
C ALA A 157 11.22 0.47 3.28
N ALA A 158 12.40 1.10 3.41
CA ALA A 158 13.55 0.56 4.16
C ALA A 158 13.26 0.14 5.62
N ARG A 159 12.27 0.74 6.27
CA ARG A 159 11.88 0.43 7.68
C ARG A 159 10.76 -0.60 7.80
N THR A 160 10.29 -1.15 6.70
CA THR A 160 9.18 -2.11 6.68
C THR A 160 9.71 -3.49 6.29
N ASN A 161 9.39 -4.51 7.09
CA ASN A 161 9.78 -5.88 6.80
C ASN A 161 8.79 -6.52 5.81
N ALA A 162 9.23 -6.85 4.60
CA ALA A 162 8.41 -7.52 3.58
C ALA A 162 7.98 -8.95 3.99
N SER A 163 8.76 -9.61 4.85
CA SER A 163 8.49 -10.96 5.35
C SER A 163 7.57 -10.98 6.57
N ALA A 164 7.13 -9.82 7.07
CA ALA A 164 6.23 -9.77 8.22
C ALA A 164 4.89 -10.45 7.88
N PRO A 165 4.30 -11.28 8.77
CA PRO A 165 3.05 -12.01 8.50
C PRO A 165 1.90 -11.12 8.03
N VAL A 166 1.74 -9.94 8.64
CA VAL A 166 0.72 -8.94 8.27
C VAL A 166 0.93 -8.41 6.84
N VAL A 167 2.18 -8.22 6.41
CA VAL A 167 2.51 -7.75 5.05
C VAL A 167 2.24 -8.85 4.04
N LEU A 168 2.67 -10.08 4.33
CA LEU A 168 2.45 -11.24 3.46
C LEU A 168 0.96 -11.54 3.29
N CYS A 169 0.20 -11.58 4.39
CA CYS A 169 -1.25 -11.79 4.33
C CYS A 169 -1.96 -10.64 3.59
N GLY A 170 -1.56 -9.39 3.82
CA GLY A 170 -2.10 -8.23 3.09
C GLY A 170 -1.84 -8.31 1.59
N ALA A 171 -0.62 -8.66 1.19
CA ALA A 171 -0.25 -8.83 -0.22
C ALA A 171 -0.96 -10.03 -0.85
N PHE A 172 -1.09 -11.15 -0.13
CA PHE A 172 -1.81 -12.34 -0.61
C PHE A 172 -3.28 -12.02 -0.91
N ARG A 173 -3.99 -11.40 0.05
CA ARG A 173 -5.36 -10.93 -0.15
C ARG A 173 -5.45 -9.97 -1.32
N ALA A 174 -4.49 -9.07 -1.46
CA ALA A 174 -4.50 -8.12 -2.57
C ALA A 174 -4.25 -8.77 -3.93
N VAL A 175 -3.44 -9.82 -4.02
CA VAL A 175 -3.29 -10.60 -5.26
C VAL A 175 -4.63 -11.25 -5.63
N LEU A 176 -5.33 -11.83 -4.67
CA LEU A 176 -6.66 -12.42 -4.88
C LEU A 176 -7.71 -11.37 -5.29
N GLY A 177 -7.71 -10.21 -4.64
CA GLY A 177 -8.56 -9.09 -5.03
C GLY A 177 -8.22 -8.51 -6.41
N ALA A 178 -6.93 -8.50 -6.78
CA ALA A 178 -6.50 -8.10 -8.12
C ALA A 178 -6.97 -9.09 -9.19
N VAL A 179 -6.94 -10.40 -8.90
CA VAL A 179 -7.50 -11.43 -9.78
C VAL A 179 -8.99 -11.20 -9.98
N ALA A 180 -9.76 -11.01 -8.89
CA ALA A 180 -11.19 -10.77 -8.97
C ALA A 180 -11.51 -9.52 -9.82
N LEU A 181 -10.76 -8.43 -9.61
CA LEU A 181 -10.94 -7.18 -10.35
C LEU A 181 -10.57 -7.31 -11.84
N ASP A 182 -9.49 -8.02 -12.18
CA ASP A 182 -9.03 -8.22 -13.55
C ASP A 182 -9.92 -9.19 -14.34
N ALA A 183 -10.48 -10.19 -13.64
CA ALA A 183 -11.47 -11.11 -14.20
C ALA A 183 -12.85 -10.46 -14.34
N GLY A 184 -13.21 -9.55 -13.43
CA GLY A 184 -14.56 -9.03 -13.27
C GLY A 184 -15.48 -9.99 -12.49
N ASP A 185 -14.90 -10.97 -11.79
CA ASP A 185 -15.61 -12.10 -11.17
C ASP A 185 -14.89 -12.58 -9.91
N VAL A 186 -15.64 -12.79 -8.83
CA VAL A 186 -15.14 -13.29 -7.55
C VAL A 186 -14.82 -14.79 -7.59
N ASP A 187 -15.41 -15.55 -8.52
CA ASP A 187 -15.15 -16.99 -8.63
C ASP A 187 -13.71 -17.27 -9.10
N ALA A 188 -13.16 -16.41 -9.96
CA ALA A 188 -11.74 -16.48 -10.37
C ALA A 188 -10.78 -16.35 -9.17
N CYS A 189 -11.13 -15.52 -8.18
CA CYS A 189 -10.39 -15.45 -6.92
C CYS A 189 -10.50 -16.77 -6.14
N GLY A 190 -11.70 -17.36 -6.08
CA GLY A 190 -11.93 -18.64 -5.41
C GLY A 190 -11.15 -19.81 -6.02
N ASP A 191 -10.94 -19.80 -7.33
CA ASP A 191 -10.13 -20.79 -8.05
C ASP A 191 -8.64 -20.67 -7.72
N VAL A 192 -8.13 -19.44 -7.71
CA VAL A 192 -6.74 -19.17 -7.32
C VAL A 192 -6.53 -19.51 -5.85
N PHE A 193 -7.44 -19.11 -4.97
CA PHE A 193 -7.36 -19.41 -3.55
C PHE A 193 -7.25 -20.91 -3.29
N ARG A 194 -8.14 -21.74 -3.89
CA ARG A 194 -8.04 -23.21 -3.79
C ARG A 194 -6.67 -23.75 -4.15
N ARG A 195 -6.16 -23.30 -5.29
CA ARG A 195 -4.91 -23.80 -5.86
C ARG A 195 -3.72 -23.48 -4.95
N VAL A 196 -3.75 -22.35 -4.27
CA VAL A 196 -2.67 -21.93 -3.36
C VAL A 196 -2.84 -22.56 -1.99
N HIS A 197 -4.04 -22.45 -1.41
CA HIS A 197 -4.35 -22.89 -0.07
C HIS A 197 -4.21 -24.41 0.10
N ALA A 198 -4.64 -25.21 -0.89
CA ALA A 198 -4.49 -26.66 -0.89
C ALA A 198 -3.03 -27.13 -0.85
N ARG A 199 -2.06 -26.30 -1.26
CA ARG A 199 -0.62 -26.62 -1.19
C ARG A 199 -0.01 -26.33 0.19
N GLY A 200 -0.73 -25.59 1.05
CA GLY A 200 -0.32 -25.26 2.42
C GLY A 200 -0.76 -26.27 3.48
N VAL A 201 -1.61 -27.25 3.13
CA VAL A 201 -2.24 -28.25 4.04
C VAL A 201 -1.27 -29.36 4.46
N GLY A 202 -0.03 -28.98 4.81
CA GLY A 202 0.97 -29.84 5.45
C GLY A 202 1.17 -29.51 6.93
N ARG A 203 0.14 -29.04 7.65
CA ARG A 203 0.23 -28.64 9.07
C ARG A 203 -0.62 -29.53 9.98
N GLY A 204 0.05 -30.15 10.94
CA GLY A 204 -0.49 -31.05 11.96
C GLY A 204 -1.44 -30.35 12.94
N GLY A 205 -2.71 -30.42 12.61
CA GLY A 205 -3.85 -30.26 13.50
C GLY A 205 -5.08 -30.75 12.72
N ALA A 206 -5.76 -31.78 13.21
CA ALA A 206 -7.09 -32.16 12.72
C ALA A 206 -7.93 -30.87 12.68
N VAL A 207 -8.50 -30.40 11.57
CA VAL A 207 -9.56 -30.93 10.70
C VAL A 207 -9.41 -30.16 9.37
N SER A 208 -9.48 -30.73 8.17
CA SER A 208 -10.75 -30.94 7.46
C SER A 208 -10.49 -31.80 6.23
N ALA A 209 -10.81 -33.08 6.35
CA ALA A 209 -11.06 -33.95 5.21
C ALA A 209 -12.36 -33.48 4.53
N ALA A 210 -12.25 -32.41 3.75
CA ALA A 210 -13.25 -31.93 2.80
C ALA A 210 -12.55 -30.95 1.85
N TRP A 211 -11.57 -31.45 1.10
CA TRP A 211 -10.96 -30.81 -0.06
C TRP A 211 -10.91 -31.82 -1.19
#